data_AF-A0A538FA85-F1
#
_entry.id   AF-A0A538FA85-F1
#
_cell.length_a   1.000
_cell.length_b   1.000
_cell.length_c   1.000
_cell.angle_alpha   90.00
_cell.angle_beta   90.00
_cell.angle_gamma   90.00
#
_symmetry.space_group_name_H-M   'P 1'
#
loop_
_entity.id
_entity.type
_entity.pdbx_description
1 polymer ?
#
loop_
_entity_poly.entity_id
_entity_poly.type
_entity_poly.pdbx_seq_one_letter_code
_entity_poly.pdbx_strand_id
1 'polypeptide(L)'
;MTKVVVIPEAFTLVHFESGRIQDLAAKVAGLVGLPADVEIRIEVEEQSPLGRVRVESIDPITIAVQGGAFEHAKKPRQLSDDSVVDVLGRVFHRIKDRLDPDFGKPPPDAELTLQQATAWDAYCVGRSDRLGLHPSKARRLYHFRNRHGFTDVADATFERLWNAEHLTWADIEAACAATASARQPA
;
A
#
# COMPACT_ATOMS: atom_id res chain seq x y z
N MET A 1 -9.96 -14.78 -13.89
CA MET A 1 -9.74 -14.45 -12.46
C MET A 1 -8.24 -14.30 -12.29
N THR A 2 -7.80 -13.21 -11.67
CA THR A 2 -6.37 -12.98 -11.37
C THR A 2 -5.81 -14.15 -10.57
N LYS A 3 -4.69 -14.73 -11.02
CA LYS A 3 -4.08 -15.88 -10.36
C LYS A 3 -3.24 -15.38 -9.19
N VAL A 4 -3.56 -15.77 -7.96
CA VAL A 4 -2.81 -15.38 -6.76
C VAL A 4 -2.07 -16.58 -6.18
N VAL A 5 -0.76 -16.44 -6.02
CA VAL A 5 0.10 -17.42 -5.36
C VAL A 5 0.62 -16.82 -4.07
N VAL A 6 0.41 -17.50 -2.94
CA VAL A 6 0.91 -17.06 -1.62
C VAL A 6 1.97 -18.05 -1.16
N ILE A 7 3.11 -17.51 -0.71
CA ILE A 7 4.26 -18.27 -0.26
C ILE A 7 4.59 -17.84 1.16
N PRO A 8 4.77 -18.75 2.13
CA PRO A 8 4.63 -20.20 1.99
C PRO A 8 3.15 -20.63 1.82
N GLU A 9 2.94 -21.84 1.30
CA GLU A 9 1.60 -22.45 1.21
C GLU A 9 1.06 -22.84 2.59
N ALA A 10 1.94 -23.20 3.52
CA ALA A 10 1.61 -23.51 4.90
C ALA A 10 2.51 -22.71 5.85
N PHE A 11 1.88 -22.07 6.83
CA PHE A 11 2.55 -21.32 7.89
C PHE A 11 2.80 -22.21 9.10
N THR A 12 3.96 -22.05 9.75
CA THR A 12 4.38 -22.87 10.89
C THR A 12 4.59 -22.06 12.16
N LEU A 13 4.92 -20.76 12.02
CA LEU A 13 5.18 -19.85 13.13
C LEU A 13 3.97 -18.98 13.47
N VAL A 14 3.07 -18.80 12.51
CA VAL A 14 1.82 -18.04 12.63
C VAL A 14 0.62 -18.89 12.24
N HIS A 15 -0.56 -18.52 12.73
CA HIS A 15 -1.84 -19.15 12.41
C HIS A 15 -2.50 -18.45 11.23
N PHE A 16 -1.75 -18.31 10.13
CA PHE A 16 -2.25 -17.74 8.89
C PHE A 16 -2.70 -18.86 7.96
N GLU A 17 -3.74 -18.59 7.17
CA GLU A 17 -4.23 -19.50 6.14
C GLU A 17 -3.90 -18.91 4.77
N SER A 18 -3.04 -19.59 4.00
CA SER A 18 -2.62 -19.15 2.67
C SER A 18 -3.83 -18.98 1.73
N GLY A 19 -4.77 -19.93 1.76
CA GLY A 19 -6.03 -19.85 1.01
C GLY A 19 -6.86 -18.61 1.35
N ARG A 20 -6.91 -18.20 2.63
CA ARG A 20 -7.61 -16.99 3.04
C ARG A 20 -6.95 -15.73 2.47
N ILE A 21 -5.62 -15.67 2.46
CA ILE A 21 -4.87 -14.56 1.86
C ILE A 21 -5.13 -14.51 0.35
N GLN A 22 -5.15 -15.66 -0.34
CA GLN A 22 -5.47 -15.76 -1.77
C GLN A 22 -6.86 -15.22 -2.09
N ASP A 23 -7.88 -15.61 -1.33
CA ASP A 23 -9.26 -15.16 -1.54
C ASP A 23 -9.39 -13.64 -1.39
N LEU A 24 -8.81 -13.09 -0.32
CA LEU A 24 -8.82 -11.65 -0.06
C LEU A 24 -8.03 -10.89 -1.13
N ALA A 25 -6.86 -11.37 -1.50
CA ALA A 25 -6.05 -10.78 -2.55
C ALA A 25 -6.78 -10.77 -3.90
N ALA A 26 -7.39 -11.88 -4.30
CA ALA A 26 -8.15 -11.97 -5.55
C ALA A 26 -9.34 -11.00 -5.56
N LYS A 27 -10.07 -10.92 -4.44
CA LYS A 27 -11.17 -9.96 -4.26
C LYS A 27 -10.69 -8.51 -4.40
N VAL A 28 -9.62 -8.14 -3.68
CA VAL A 28 -9.10 -6.76 -3.68
C VAL A 28 -8.49 -6.40 -5.03
N ALA A 29 -7.78 -7.33 -5.70
CA ALA A 29 -7.27 -7.13 -7.05
C ALA A 29 -8.39 -6.84 -8.06
N GLY A 30 -9.52 -7.57 -7.94
CA GLY A 30 -10.72 -7.32 -8.74
C GLY A 30 -11.35 -5.94 -8.48
N LEU A 31 -11.44 -5.52 -7.21
CA LEU A 31 -11.97 -4.20 -6.83
C LEU A 31 -11.08 -3.05 -7.32
N VAL A 32 -9.76 -3.18 -7.18
CA VAL A 32 -8.78 -2.20 -7.67
C VAL A 32 -8.78 -2.14 -9.20
N GLY A 33 -9.16 -3.25 -9.85
CA GLY A 33 -9.19 -3.40 -11.30
C GLY A 33 -7.78 -3.64 -11.86
N LEU A 34 -7.03 -4.56 -11.24
CA LEU A 34 -5.85 -5.15 -11.87
C LEU A 34 -6.28 -6.08 -13.03
N PRO A 35 -5.43 -6.29 -14.05
CA PRO A 35 -5.77 -7.18 -15.16
C PRO A 35 -6.10 -8.60 -14.67
N ALA A 36 -7.01 -9.28 -15.38
CA ALA A 36 -7.50 -10.59 -14.94
C ALA A 36 -6.54 -11.76 -15.26
N ASP A 37 -5.54 -11.50 -16.09
CA ASP A 37 -4.57 -12.46 -16.66
C ASP A 37 -3.19 -12.38 -16.00
N VAL A 38 -2.94 -11.39 -15.14
CA VAL A 38 -1.69 -11.32 -14.38
C VAL A 38 -1.67 -12.34 -13.24
N GLU A 39 -0.49 -12.92 -13.03
CA GLU A 39 -0.17 -13.68 -11.82
C GLU A 39 0.40 -12.73 -10.77
N ILE A 40 -0.12 -12.81 -9.54
CA ILE A 40 0.34 -12.06 -8.38
C ILE A 40 0.96 -13.03 -7.38
N ARG A 41 2.27 -12.90 -7.15
CA ARG A 41 3.00 -13.66 -6.13
C ARG A 41 3.13 -12.83 -4.86
N ILE A 42 2.63 -13.35 -3.75
CA ILE A 42 2.70 -12.72 -2.43
C ILE A 42 3.60 -13.58 -1.54
N GLU A 43 4.79 -13.08 -1.23
CA GLU A 43 5.78 -13.75 -0.39
C GLU A 43 5.70 -13.20 1.03
N VAL A 44 5.25 -14.02 1.97
CA VAL A 44 5.04 -13.68 3.37
C VAL A 44 6.19 -14.23 4.22
N GLU A 45 7.00 -13.35 4.78
CA GLU A 45 8.07 -13.66 5.71
C GLU A 45 7.48 -13.88 7.12
N GLU A 46 7.11 -15.12 7.45
CA GLU A 46 6.48 -15.46 8.73
C GLU A 46 7.40 -15.33 9.96
N GLN A 47 8.71 -15.23 9.74
CA GLN A 47 9.70 -15.02 10.81
C GLN A 47 9.77 -13.56 11.28
N SER A 48 9.21 -12.63 10.51
CA SER A 48 9.31 -11.20 10.79
C SER A 48 8.04 -10.67 11.46
N PRO A 49 8.12 -10.18 12.72
CA PRO A 49 6.99 -9.53 13.39
C PRO A 49 6.78 -8.08 12.90
N LEU A 50 7.57 -7.62 11.93
CA LEU A 50 7.50 -6.26 11.41
C LEU A 50 6.41 -6.13 10.34
N GLY A 51 5.97 -4.90 10.09
CA GLY A 51 4.86 -4.59 9.18
C GLY A 51 5.25 -4.07 7.80
N ARG A 52 6.46 -4.36 7.30
CA ARG A 52 6.92 -3.83 6.00
C ARG A 52 6.31 -4.63 4.84
N VAL A 53 5.96 -3.92 3.78
CA VAL A 53 5.50 -4.49 2.52
C VAL A 53 6.11 -3.73 1.35
N ARG A 54 6.55 -4.44 0.31
CA ARG A 54 7.15 -3.86 -0.89
C ARG A 54 6.65 -4.55 -2.15
N VAL A 55 6.49 -3.78 -3.22
CA VAL A 55 6.42 -4.32 -4.59
C VAL A 55 7.85 -4.57 -5.06
N GLU A 56 8.21 -5.83 -5.27
CA GLU A 56 9.56 -6.23 -5.71
C GLU A 56 9.66 -6.30 -7.24
N SER A 57 8.57 -6.68 -7.92
CA SER A 57 8.47 -6.64 -9.40
C SER A 57 7.02 -6.42 -9.84
N ILE A 58 6.84 -5.90 -11.06
CA ILE A 58 5.53 -5.78 -11.74
C ILE A 58 5.40 -6.69 -12.97
N ASP A 59 6.49 -7.35 -13.37
CA ASP A 59 6.51 -8.32 -14.47
C ASP A 59 7.54 -9.44 -14.17
N PRO A 60 7.10 -10.61 -13.65
CA PRO A 60 5.77 -10.85 -13.08
C PRO A 60 5.57 -10.05 -11.78
N ILE A 61 4.31 -9.89 -11.33
CA ILE A 61 4.01 -9.15 -10.10
C ILE A 61 4.45 -9.97 -8.89
N THR A 62 5.38 -9.43 -8.10
CA THR A 62 5.86 -10.01 -6.84
C THR A 62 5.80 -8.99 -5.71
N ILE A 63 5.19 -9.38 -4.59
CA ILE A 63 5.03 -8.55 -3.39
C ILE A 63 5.68 -9.27 -2.22
N ALA A 64 6.65 -8.62 -1.57
CA ALA A 64 7.22 -9.09 -0.32
C ALA A 64 6.46 -8.48 0.87
N VAL A 65 6.02 -9.32 1.79
CA VAL A 65 5.21 -8.98 2.96
C VAL A 65 5.90 -9.54 4.20
N GLN A 66 6.17 -8.71 5.20
CA GLN A 66 6.55 -9.20 6.52
C GLN A 66 5.31 -9.63 7.29
N GLY A 67 5.38 -10.75 8.03
CA GLY A 67 4.22 -11.37 8.68
C GLY A 67 3.40 -10.41 9.55
N GLY A 68 4.07 -9.51 10.28
CA GLY A 68 3.41 -8.48 11.10
C GLY A 68 2.53 -7.50 10.31
N ALA A 69 2.63 -7.43 8.98
CA ALA A 69 1.76 -6.60 8.15
C ALA A 69 0.35 -7.18 8.01
N PHE A 70 0.21 -8.50 8.08
CA PHE A 70 -1.09 -9.20 8.01
C PHE A 70 -1.61 -9.64 9.37
N GLU A 71 -0.80 -9.50 10.43
CA GLU A 71 -1.15 -9.94 11.76
C GLU A 71 -2.27 -9.08 12.39
N HIS A 72 -3.10 -9.73 13.21
CA HIS A 72 -4.08 -9.09 14.04
C HIS A 72 -3.42 -8.47 15.29
N ALA A 73 -3.37 -7.14 15.36
CA ALA A 73 -2.68 -6.41 16.42
C ALA A 73 -3.11 -6.75 17.87
N LYS A 74 -4.35 -7.20 18.09
CA LYS A 74 -4.86 -7.64 19.42
C LYS A 74 -4.81 -9.16 19.65
N LYS A 75 -4.41 -9.94 18.65
CA LYS A 75 -4.38 -11.41 18.68
C LYS A 75 -3.10 -11.86 17.97
N PRO A 76 -1.94 -11.83 18.66
CA PRO A 76 -0.65 -12.15 18.05
C PRO A 76 -0.68 -13.50 17.34
N ARG A 77 0.04 -13.61 16.23
CA ARG A 77 0.09 -14.76 15.31
C ARG A 77 -1.21 -15.10 14.58
N GLN A 78 -2.30 -14.38 14.79
CA GLN A 78 -3.56 -14.58 14.05
C GLN A 78 -3.63 -13.68 12.83
N LEU A 79 -4.16 -14.19 11.73
CA LEU A 79 -4.41 -13.37 10.53
C LEU A 79 -5.48 -12.31 10.83
N SER A 80 -5.32 -11.12 10.26
CA SER A 80 -6.37 -10.11 10.21
C SER A 80 -6.78 -9.85 8.76
N ASP A 81 -8.00 -10.24 8.41
CA ASP A 81 -8.58 -9.94 7.11
C ASP A 81 -8.55 -8.44 6.79
N ASP A 82 -8.87 -7.60 7.78
CA ASP A 82 -8.83 -6.14 7.66
C ASP A 82 -7.41 -5.64 7.33
N SER A 83 -6.39 -6.15 8.03
CA SER A 83 -4.98 -5.82 7.74
C SER A 83 -4.59 -6.26 6.33
N VAL A 84 -4.97 -7.47 5.91
CA VAL A 84 -4.70 -7.97 4.55
C VAL A 84 -5.34 -7.06 3.50
N VAL A 85 -6.62 -6.71 3.68
CA VAL A 85 -7.36 -5.86 2.75
C VAL A 85 -6.77 -4.44 2.67
N ASP A 86 -6.47 -3.79 3.80
CA ASP A 86 -5.87 -2.45 3.83
C ASP A 86 -4.48 -2.44 3.18
N VAL A 87 -3.65 -3.44 3.50
CA VAL A 87 -2.31 -3.57 2.93
C VAL A 87 -2.36 -3.82 1.43
N LEU A 88 -3.14 -4.80 0.99
CA LEU A 88 -3.19 -5.18 -0.43
C LEU A 88 -3.90 -4.15 -1.28
N GLY A 89 -4.93 -3.47 -0.78
CA GLY A 89 -5.58 -2.38 -1.51
C GLY A 89 -4.59 -1.28 -1.86
N ARG A 90 -3.79 -0.86 -0.87
CA ARG A 90 -2.71 0.12 -1.07
C ARG A 90 -1.67 -0.34 -2.08
N VAL A 91 -1.20 -1.59 -1.96
CA VAL A 91 -0.12 -2.13 -2.81
C VAL A 91 -0.59 -2.39 -4.23
N PHE A 92 -1.80 -2.91 -4.43
CA PHE A 92 -2.38 -3.11 -5.76
C PHE A 92 -2.66 -1.80 -6.47
N HIS A 93 -3.05 -0.74 -5.75
CA HIS A 93 -3.13 0.59 -6.34
C HIS A 93 -1.76 1.10 -6.83
N ARG A 94 -0.68 0.87 -6.08
CA ARG A 94 0.68 1.19 -6.55
C ARG A 94 1.06 0.39 -7.79
N ILE A 95 0.74 -0.90 -7.83
CA ILE A 95 0.99 -1.75 -9.01
C ILE A 95 0.21 -1.22 -10.21
N LYS A 96 -1.08 -0.91 -10.03
CA LYS A 96 -1.92 -0.31 -11.08
C LYS A 96 -1.32 0.98 -11.63
N ASP A 97 -0.88 1.86 -10.74
CA ASP A 97 -0.20 3.10 -11.13
C ASP A 97 1.11 2.83 -11.89
N ARG A 98 1.90 1.82 -11.50
CA ARG A 98 3.13 1.44 -12.23
C ARG A 98 2.88 0.84 -13.61
N LEU A 99 1.72 0.19 -13.80
CA LEU A 99 1.30 -0.36 -15.09
C LEU A 99 0.71 0.71 -16.02
N ASP A 100 0.29 1.84 -15.47
CA ASP A 100 -0.29 2.95 -16.22
C ASP A 100 0.81 3.87 -16.79
N PRO A 101 0.99 3.93 -18.13
CA PRO A 101 2.00 4.78 -18.73
C PRO A 101 1.78 6.28 -18.45
N ASP A 102 0.54 6.70 -18.22
CA ASP A 102 0.20 8.10 -17.96
C ASP A 102 0.53 8.52 -16.52
N PHE A 103 0.66 7.55 -15.59
CA PHE A 103 1.14 7.83 -14.24
C PHE A 103 2.62 8.26 -14.25
N GLY A 104 3.42 7.78 -15.21
CA GLY A 104 4.84 8.08 -15.32
C GLY A 104 5.74 6.95 -14.81
N LYS A 105 6.95 7.28 -14.33
CA LYS A 105 8.01 6.30 -14.00
C LYS A 105 8.46 6.42 -12.53
N PRO A 106 7.60 6.06 -11.56
CA PRO A 106 8.02 6.01 -10.16
C PRO A 106 9.21 5.06 -9.96
N PRO A 107 10.20 5.39 -9.11
CA PRO A 107 11.34 4.52 -8.83
C PRO A 107 10.87 3.24 -8.10
N PRO A 108 11.68 2.16 -8.06
CA PRO A 108 11.38 0.97 -7.28
C PRO A 108 11.12 1.27 -5.80
N ASP A 109 10.35 0.42 -5.12
CA ASP A 109 9.97 0.66 -3.71
C ASP A 109 11.18 0.80 -2.76
N ALA A 110 12.30 0.14 -3.08
CA ALA A 110 13.55 0.23 -2.32
C ALA A 110 14.26 1.60 -2.43
N GLU A 111 13.96 2.38 -3.46
CA GLU A 111 14.56 3.68 -3.76
C GLU A 111 13.65 4.86 -3.36
N LEU A 112 12.40 4.58 -2.99
CA LEU A 112 11.47 5.60 -2.52
C LEU A 112 11.95 6.22 -1.21
N THR A 113 11.98 7.54 -1.16
CA THR A 113 12.06 8.25 0.11
C THR A 113 10.83 7.97 0.96
N LEU A 114 10.95 8.11 2.28
CA LEU A 114 9.82 7.90 3.20
C LEU A 114 8.68 8.89 2.92
N GLN A 115 9.00 10.10 2.47
CA GLN A 115 8.04 11.12 2.05
C GLN A 115 7.29 10.69 0.78
N GLN A 116 8.01 10.30 -0.27
CA GLN A 116 7.39 9.83 -1.52
C GLN A 116 6.48 8.61 -1.28
N ALA A 117 6.96 7.62 -0.53
CA ALA A 117 6.17 6.43 -0.18
C ALA A 117 4.89 6.80 0.59
N THR A 118 4.98 7.76 1.51
CA THR A 118 3.84 8.16 2.34
C THR A 118 2.83 9.02 1.57
N ALA A 119 3.29 9.90 0.69
CA ALA A 119 2.43 10.67 -0.19
C ALA A 119 1.69 9.79 -1.20
N TRP A 120 2.40 8.86 -1.82
CA TRP A 120 1.78 7.89 -2.71
C TRP A 120 0.78 6.98 -1.97
N ASP A 121 1.10 6.57 -0.74
CA ASP A 121 0.17 5.83 0.10
C ASP A 121 -1.11 6.61 0.41
N ALA A 122 -1.04 7.91 0.66
CA ALA A 122 -2.23 8.73 0.88
C ALA A 122 -3.17 8.71 -0.34
N TYR A 123 -2.60 8.82 -1.54
CA TYR A 123 -3.36 8.71 -2.80
C TYR A 123 -3.95 7.31 -3.02
N CYS A 124 -3.13 6.26 -2.87
CA CYS A 124 -3.59 4.88 -3.04
C CYS A 124 -4.69 4.50 -2.05
N VAL A 125 -4.53 4.87 -0.79
CA VAL A 125 -5.49 4.52 0.27
C VAL A 125 -6.76 5.36 0.18
N GLY A 126 -6.67 6.61 -0.29
CA GLY A 126 -7.87 7.40 -0.62
C GLY A 126 -8.72 6.74 -1.71
N ARG A 127 -8.09 6.12 -2.72
CA ARG A 127 -8.81 5.29 -3.71
C ARG A 127 -9.42 4.03 -3.10
N SER A 128 -8.69 3.32 -2.22
CA SER A 128 -9.23 2.18 -1.47
C SER A 128 -10.49 2.54 -0.66
N ASP A 129 -10.52 3.71 -0.03
CA ASP A 129 -11.67 4.20 0.74
C ASP A 129 -12.92 4.36 -0.13
N ARG A 130 -12.76 4.94 -1.34
CA ARG A 130 -13.86 5.08 -2.32
C ARG A 130 -14.36 3.74 -2.85
N LEU A 131 -13.53 2.69 -2.82
CA LEU A 131 -13.93 1.33 -3.16
C LEU A 131 -14.62 0.58 -1.98
N GLY A 132 -14.80 1.23 -0.83
CA GLY A 132 -15.41 0.62 0.34
C GLY A 132 -14.49 -0.34 1.09
N LEU A 133 -13.16 -0.21 0.94
CA LEU A 133 -12.18 -1.00 1.71
C LEU A 133 -11.93 -0.43 3.12
N HIS A 134 -12.61 0.68 3.46
CA HIS A 134 -12.68 1.30 4.79
C HIS A 134 -11.33 1.44 5.54
N PRO A 135 -10.28 2.00 4.92
CA PRO A 135 -9.04 2.29 5.62
C PRO A 135 -9.23 3.39 6.68
N SER A 136 -8.37 3.40 7.70
CA SER A 136 -8.42 4.47 8.72
C SER A 136 -7.78 5.77 8.21
N LYS A 137 -8.60 6.71 7.72
CA LYS A 137 -8.15 8.04 7.27
C LYS A 137 -7.36 8.79 8.36
N ALA A 138 -7.85 8.78 9.60
CA ALA A 138 -7.18 9.43 10.73
C ALA A 138 -5.76 8.88 10.98
N ARG A 139 -5.60 7.55 10.95
CA ARG A 139 -4.29 6.90 11.05
C ARG A 139 -3.39 7.30 9.88
N ARG A 140 -3.91 7.33 8.65
CA ARG A 140 -3.14 7.70 7.45
C ARG A 140 -2.69 9.17 7.49
N LEU A 141 -3.56 10.08 7.92
CA LEU A 141 -3.22 11.49 8.13
C LEU A 141 -2.10 11.65 9.17
N TYR A 142 -2.18 10.93 10.29
CA TYR A 142 -1.12 10.96 11.30
C TYR A 142 0.23 10.47 10.75
N HIS A 143 0.25 9.35 10.00
CA HIS A 143 1.46 8.87 9.33
C HIS A 143 1.99 9.87 8.30
N PHE A 144 1.10 10.52 7.54
CA PHE A 144 1.46 11.57 6.61
C PHE A 144 2.13 12.75 7.33
N ARG A 145 1.53 13.28 8.39
CA ARG A 145 2.10 14.37 9.21
C ARG A 145 3.46 14.03 9.80
N ASN A 146 3.68 12.80 10.26
CA ASN A 146 4.99 12.38 10.77
C ASN A 146 6.11 12.48 9.70
N ARG A 147 5.76 12.39 8.42
CA ARG A 147 6.72 12.49 7.30
C ARG A 147 6.72 13.83 6.61
N HIS A 148 5.60 14.55 6.63
CA HIS A 148 5.33 15.77 5.88
C HIS A 148 5.30 17.05 6.74
N GLY A 149 5.24 16.91 8.07
CA GLY A 149 5.12 18.00 9.04
C GLY A 149 3.70 18.12 9.60
N PHE A 150 3.57 18.72 10.77
CA PHE A 150 2.28 19.08 11.39
C PHE A 150 1.94 20.53 11.04
N THR A 151 1.60 20.77 9.78
CA THR A 151 1.30 22.11 9.24
C THR A 151 0.02 22.09 8.42
N ASP A 152 -0.64 23.25 8.28
CA ASP A 152 -1.84 23.37 7.45
C ASP A 152 -1.57 22.97 5.98
N VAL A 153 -0.35 23.24 5.49
CA VAL A 153 0.07 22.82 4.13
C VAL A 153 0.13 21.30 4.02
N ALA A 154 0.63 20.59 5.05
CA ALA A 154 0.65 19.14 5.05
C ALA A 154 -0.76 18.56 5.06
N ASP A 155 -1.67 19.13 5.86
CA ASP A 155 -3.06 18.68 5.94
C ASP A 155 -3.83 18.91 4.64
N ALA A 156 -3.70 20.10 4.04
CA ALA A 156 -4.28 20.41 2.75
C ALA A 156 -3.72 19.51 1.64
N THR A 157 -2.42 19.22 1.68
CA THR A 157 -1.78 18.30 0.73
C THR A 157 -2.31 16.87 0.87
N PHE A 158 -2.48 16.40 2.11
CA PHE A 158 -3.07 15.08 2.38
C PHE A 158 -4.49 15.00 1.83
N GLU A 159 -5.34 15.99 2.10
CA GLU A 159 -6.72 16.01 1.58
C GLU A 159 -6.76 16.03 0.05
N ARG A 160 -5.86 16.78 -0.60
CA ARG A 160 -5.74 16.76 -2.06
C ARG A 160 -5.39 15.37 -2.57
N LEU A 161 -4.35 14.74 -2.01
CA LEU A 161 -3.92 13.39 -2.40
C LEU A 161 -5.02 12.35 -2.15
N TRP A 162 -5.66 12.41 -0.99
CA TRP A 162 -6.71 11.47 -0.60
C TRP A 162 -7.89 11.50 -1.56
N ASN A 163 -8.33 12.69 -1.97
CA ASN A 163 -9.53 12.87 -2.78
C ASN A 163 -9.26 12.87 -4.30
N ALA A 164 -8.00 12.88 -4.74
CA ALA A 164 -7.67 12.93 -6.16
C ALA A 164 -8.10 11.64 -6.90
N GLU A 165 -8.61 11.79 -8.11
CA GLU A 165 -9.01 10.68 -8.99
C GLU A 165 -7.87 10.23 -9.90
N HIS A 166 -7.16 11.21 -10.47
CA HIS A 166 -6.05 11.01 -11.39
C HIS A 166 -4.89 11.89 -10.94
N LEU A 167 -3.75 11.25 -10.66
CA LEU A 167 -2.48 11.91 -10.38
C LEU A 167 -1.38 11.23 -11.20
N THR A 168 -0.36 12.00 -11.53
CA THR A 168 0.90 11.48 -12.05
C THR A 168 1.94 11.34 -10.94
N TRP A 169 3.04 10.66 -11.22
CA TRP A 169 4.20 10.63 -10.34
C TRP A 169 4.74 12.04 -10.05
N ALA A 170 4.74 12.93 -11.05
CA ALA A 170 5.16 14.31 -10.87
C ALA A 170 4.26 15.06 -9.87
N ASP A 171 2.96 14.74 -9.80
CA ASP A 171 2.07 15.32 -8.78
C ASP A 171 2.40 14.85 -7.36
N ILE A 172 2.86 13.60 -7.21
CA ILE A 172 3.34 13.05 -5.94
C ILE A 172 4.64 13.76 -5.52
N GLU A 173 5.56 13.99 -6.46
CA GLU A 173 6.80 14.73 -6.21
C GLU A 173 6.53 16.20 -5.85
N ALA A 174 5.60 16.85 -6.55
CA ALA A 174 5.16 18.20 -6.25
C ALA A 174 4.51 18.30 -4.85
N ALA A 175 3.72 17.30 -4.44
CA ALA A 175 3.17 17.22 -3.09
C ALA A 175 4.28 17.13 -2.03
N CYS A 176 5.29 16.29 -2.28
CA CYS A 176 6.47 16.20 -1.40
C CYS A 176 7.20 17.54 -1.30
N ALA A 177 7.48 18.19 -2.43
CA ALA A 177 8.17 19.48 -2.47
C ALA A 177 7.40 20.58 -1.72
N ALA A 178 6.09 20.70 -1.93
CA ALA A 178 5.25 21.70 -1.26
C ALA A 178 5.32 21.58 0.27
N THR A 179 5.19 20.35 0.79
CA THR A 179 5.27 20.11 2.23
C THR A 179 6.68 20.28 2.80
N ALA A 180 7.72 20.01 2.01
CA ALA A 180 9.11 20.27 2.40
C ALA A 180 9.39 21.77 2.54
N SER A 181 8.95 22.58 1.58
CA SER A 181 9.09 24.05 1.63
C SER A 181 8.34 24.69 2.80
N ALA A 182 7.22 24.09 3.22
CA ALA A 182 6.42 24.57 4.34
C ALA A 182 6.98 24.18 5.71
N ARG A 183 7.95 23.25 5.78
CA ARG A 183 8.66 23.01 7.03
C ARG A 183 9.64 24.14 7.24
N GLN A 184 9.38 24.95 8.26
CA GLN A 184 10.36 25.92 8.72
C GLN A 184 11.69 25.18 9.03
N PRO A 185 12.85 25.74 8.63
CA PRO A 185 14.10 25.29 9.20
C PRO A 185 14.02 25.49 10.72
N ALA A 186 14.37 24.45 11.47
CA ALA A 186 14.54 24.53 12.91
C ALA A 186 15.60 25.57 13.29
#